data_AF-A0A7S4HUL4-F1
#
_entry.id   AF-A0A7S4HUL4-F1
#
_cell.length_a   1.000
_cell.length_b   1.000
_cell.length_c   1.000
_cell.angle_alpha   90.00
_cell.angle_beta   90.00
_cell.angle_gamma   90.00
#
_symmetry.space_group_name_H-M   'P 1'
#
loop_
_entity.id
_entity.type
_entity.pdbx_description
1 polymer ?
#
loop_
_entity_poly.entity_id
_entity_poly.type
_entity_poly.pdbx_seq_one_letter_code
_entity_poly.pdbx_strand_id
1 'polypeptide(L)'
;VSGVTRLHDRGLSAGQCAEVDANSCAIDEPWKLSNEQFAAARSALRLRTALLPYLATAMRSTFDHSVPMLRPMYYEWPECDESYLADSLGNYAQYMIGDDIMVSPVVSRLNSSTALATLNLWLPPAPFVSLDSGYFISSGAADCGKFIHLAASINEVPIFVRQGAVVPMLPVPIGGASVLGLAAAAHSSPAIEFYLFLYVGDGVVSGGGMVY
;
A
#
# COMPACT_ATOMS: atom_id res chain seq x y z
N VAL A 1 -10.15 -12.58 2.84
CA VAL A 1 -9.25 -12.41 1.68
C VAL A 1 -9.17 -10.90 1.43
N SER A 2 -8.11 -10.20 1.88
CA SER A 2 -7.86 -8.73 1.78
C SER A 2 -8.04 -8.19 0.36
N GLY A 3 -8.73 -7.06 0.22
CA GLY A 3 -9.31 -6.59 -1.04
C GLY A 3 -8.34 -5.91 -2.02
N VAL A 4 -7.10 -5.59 -1.63
CA VAL A 4 -6.27 -4.63 -2.40
C VAL A 4 -5.19 -5.28 -3.26
N THR A 5 -4.64 -6.42 -2.83
CA THR A 5 -3.65 -7.18 -3.60
C THR A 5 -4.20 -8.46 -4.21
N ARG A 6 -5.52 -8.70 -4.11
CA ARG A 6 -6.21 -9.85 -4.71
C ARG A 6 -6.91 -9.57 -6.04
N LEU A 7 -6.83 -8.33 -6.54
CA LEU A 7 -7.46 -7.89 -7.79
C LEU A 7 -6.47 -7.80 -8.97
N HIS A 8 -5.29 -8.43 -8.89
CA HIS A 8 -4.42 -8.53 -10.05
C HIS A 8 -5.03 -9.52 -11.05
N ASP A 9 -5.62 -8.92 -12.10
CA ASP A 9 -6.00 -9.43 -13.42
C ASP A 9 -6.14 -10.96 -13.54
N ARG A 10 -7.40 -11.42 -13.46
CA ARG A 10 -7.87 -12.82 -13.43
C ARG A 10 -7.45 -13.52 -12.13
N GLY A 11 -8.31 -14.34 -11.54
CA GLY A 11 -8.05 -15.04 -10.26
C GLY A 11 -6.83 -15.99 -10.21
N LEU A 12 -5.90 -15.88 -11.16
CA LEU A 12 -4.61 -16.55 -11.27
C LEU A 12 -3.64 -16.19 -10.12
N SER A 13 -3.85 -15.08 -9.43
CA SER A 13 -2.98 -14.65 -8.31
C SER A 13 -3.25 -15.40 -7.01
N ALA A 14 -4.43 -16.02 -6.85
CA ALA A 14 -4.59 -17.07 -5.87
C ALA A 14 -3.94 -18.31 -6.49
N GLY A 15 -2.74 -18.69 -6.07
CA GLY A 15 -1.92 -19.74 -6.69
C GLY A 15 -2.57 -21.12 -6.90
N GLN A 16 -3.83 -21.30 -6.50
CA GLN A 16 -4.66 -22.45 -6.82
C GLN A 16 -5.19 -22.46 -8.27
N CYS A 17 -5.14 -21.33 -9.00
CA CYS A 17 -5.60 -21.23 -10.39
C CYS A 17 -4.51 -21.46 -11.45
N ALA A 18 -3.26 -21.68 -11.03
CA ALA A 18 -2.19 -22.12 -11.94
C ALA A 18 -2.27 -23.62 -12.26
N GLU A 19 -2.89 -24.42 -11.38
CA GLU A 19 -2.94 -25.89 -11.48
C GLU A 19 -4.27 -26.46 -12.01
N VAL A 20 -5.31 -25.63 -12.18
CA VAL A 20 -6.65 -26.06 -12.67
C VAL A 20 -7.01 -25.44 -14.01
N ASP A 21 -7.88 -26.11 -14.77
CA ASP A 21 -8.36 -25.66 -16.07
C ASP A 21 -8.85 -24.21 -16.02
N ALA A 22 -8.38 -23.37 -16.94
CA ALA A 22 -8.69 -21.93 -16.98
C ALA A 22 -10.20 -21.59 -17.00
N ASN A 23 -11.04 -22.53 -17.43
CA ASN A 23 -12.50 -22.39 -17.45
C ASN A 23 -13.18 -22.71 -16.10
N SER A 24 -12.46 -23.27 -15.14
CA SER A 24 -12.95 -23.64 -13.80
C SER A 24 -12.64 -22.59 -12.73
N CYS A 25 -11.80 -21.61 -13.04
CA CYS A 25 -11.46 -20.52 -12.14
C CYS A 25 -12.57 -19.47 -12.12
N ALA A 26 -12.93 -19.04 -10.91
CA ALA A 26 -13.88 -17.96 -10.72
C ALA A 26 -13.30 -16.65 -11.29
N ILE A 27 -14.11 -15.96 -12.10
CA ILE A 27 -13.81 -14.58 -12.51
C ILE A 27 -14.24 -13.68 -11.35
N ASP A 28 -13.26 -13.13 -10.63
CA ASP A 28 -13.48 -12.19 -9.53
C ASP A 28 -13.80 -10.80 -10.08
N GLU A 29 -15.05 -10.61 -10.51
CA GLU A 29 -15.59 -9.31 -10.88
C GLU A 29 -15.94 -8.51 -9.62
N PRO A 30 -15.59 -7.21 -9.52
CA PRO A 30 -15.87 -6.41 -8.33
C PRO A 30 -17.35 -6.42 -7.90
N TRP A 31 -18.30 -6.44 -8.84
CA TRP A 31 -19.73 -6.46 -8.55
C TRP A 31 -20.29 -7.83 -8.16
N LYS A 32 -19.49 -8.90 -8.22
CA LYS A 32 -19.84 -10.24 -7.71
C LYS A 32 -19.35 -10.45 -6.27
N LEU A 33 -18.53 -9.55 -5.75
CA LEU A 33 -18.01 -9.60 -4.38
C LEU A 33 -19.11 -9.35 -3.34
N SER A 34 -18.92 -9.88 -2.13
CA SER A 34 -19.76 -9.47 -1.00
C SER A 34 -19.60 -7.97 -0.73
N ASN A 35 -20.57 -7.34 -0.07
CA ASN A 35 -20.51 -5.90 0.23
C ASN A 35 -19.23 -5.48 0.97
N GLU A 36 -18.75 -6.32 1.90
CA GLU A 36 -17.52 -6.07 2.67
C GLU A 36 -16.27 -6.15 1.77
N GLN A 37 -16.18 -7.19 0.94
CA GLN A 37 -15.09 -7.37 -0.02
C GLN A 37 -15.08 -6.26 -1.07
N PHE A 38 -16.25 -5.88 -1.58
CA PHE A 38 -16.41 -4.79 -2.52
C PHE A 38 -15.98 -3.45 -1.91
N ALA A 39 -16.35 -3.17 -0.66
CA ALA A 39 -15.93 -1.96 0.04
C ALA A 39 -14.41 -1.88 0.18
N ALA A 40 -13.75 -2.97 0.60
CA ALA A 40 -12.30 -3.06 0.69
C ALA A 40 -11.63 -2.83 -0.68
N ALA A 41 -12.08 -3.53 -1.72
CA ALA A 41 -11.58 -3.39 -3.09
C ALA A 41 -11.77 -1.97 -3.63
N ARG A 42 -12.93 -1.35 -3.38
CA ARG A 42 -13.23 0.01 -3.80
C ARG A 42 -12.31 1.03 -3.12
N SER A 43 -12.06 0.89 -1.82
CA SER A 43 -11.13 1.75 -1.07
C SER A 43 -9.71 1.64 -1.62
N ALA A 44 -9.27 0.42 -1.90
CA ALA A 44 -7.99 0.13 -2.58
C ALA A 44 -7.81 0.89 -3.88
N LEU A 45 -8.80 0.76 -4.76
CA LEU A 45 -8.76 1.32 -6.11
C LEU A 45 -8.80 2.85 -6.04
N ARG A 46 -9.55 3.41 -5.10
CA ARG A 46 -9.57 4.85 -4.83
C ARG A 46 -8.20 5.35 -4.37
N LEU A 47 -7.56 4.65 -3.43
CA LEU A 47 -6.21 5.00 -2.98
C LEU A 47 -5.19 4.93 -4.12
N ARG A 48 -5.24 3.89 -4.95
CA ARG A 48 -4.39 3.78 -6.14
C ARG A 48 -4.63 4.95 -7.11
N THR A 49 -5.89 5.34 -7.35
CA THR A 49 -6.22 6.49 -8.19
C THR A 49 -5.70 7.78 -7.57
N ALA A 50 -5.86 7.98 -6.26
CA ALA A 50 -5.30 9.12 -5.55
C ALA A 50 -3.77 9.19 -5.75
N LEU A 51 -3.06 8.07 -5.64
CA LEU A 51 -1.61 7.99 -5.80
C LEU A 51 -1.09 8.11 -7.26
N LEU A 52 -1.96 8.26 -8.27
CA LEU A 52 -1.51 8.34 -9.67
C LEU A 52 -0.39 9.38 -9.93
N PRO A 53 -0.41 10.59 -9.35
CA PRO A 53 0.67 11.55 -9.54
C PRO A 53 2.01 11.04 -9.00
N TYR A 54 2.03 10.45 -7.80
CA TYR A 54 3.23 9.84 -7.23
C TYR A 54 3.73 8.66 -8.08
N LEU A 55 2.82 7.78 -8.50
CA LEU A 55 3.15 6.63 -9.35
C LEU A 55 3.72 7.07 -10.70
N ALA A 56 3.18 8.13 -11.31
CA ALA A 56 3.70 8.68 -12.55
C ALA A 56 5.14 9.21 -12.38
N THR A 57 5.43 9.90 -11.27
CA THR A 57 6.78 10.36 -10.94
C THR A 57 7.74 9.18 -10.74
N ALA A 58 7.32 8.14 -10.01
CA ALA A 58 8.12 6.94 -9.79
C ALA A 58 8.39 6.17 -11.12
N MET A 59 7.39 6.06 -11.99
CA MET A 59 7.54 5.49 -13.34
C MET A 59 8.48 6.33 -14.20
N ARG A 60 8.41 7.66 -14.13
CA ARG A 60 9.32 8.54 -14.84
C ARG A 60 10.77 8.33 -14.37
N SER A 61 10.98 8.24 -13.06
CA SER A 61 12.30 7.91 -12.50
C SER A 61 12.80 6.55 -12.99
N THR A 62 11.92 5.54 -13.09
CA THR A 62 12.26 4.24 -13.67
C THR A 62 12.71 4.35 -15.12
N PHE A 63 12.02 5.14 -15.94
CA PHE A 63 12.38 5.36 -17.33
C PHE A 63 13.75 6.05 -17.47
N ASP A 64 14.01 7.07 -16.65
CA ASP A 64 15.24 7.87 -16.74
C ASP A 64 16.47 7.15 -16.16
N HIS A 65 16.31 6.37 -15.09
CA HIS A 65 17.42 5.77 -14.33
C HIS A 65 17.50 4.25 -14.40
N SER A 66 16.54 3.59 -15.06
CA SER A 66 16.42 2.13 -15.14
C SER A 66 16.30 1.43 -13.77
N VAL A 67 15.92 2.16 -12.72
CA VAL A 67 15.65 1.61 -11.39
C VAL A 67 14.15 1.32 -11.28
N PRO A 68 13.71 0.07 -11.06
CA PRO A 68 12.30 -0.28 -10.97
C PRO A 68 11.55 0.54 -9.91
N MET A 69 10.31 0.95 -10.19
CA MET A 69 9.48 1.65 -9.19
C MET A 69 9.13 0.77 -7.99
N LEU A 70 8.94 -0.54 -8.19
CA LEU A 70 8.71 -1.52 -7.13
C LEU A 70 10.05 -2.14 -6.77
N ARG A 71 10.53 -1.87 -5.57
CA ARG A 71 11.86 -2.31 -5.13
C ARG A 71 11.75 -3.22 -3.92
N PRO A 72 12.39 -4.39 -3.94
CA PRO A 72 12.52 -5.20 -2.75
C PRO A 72 13.37 -4.46 -1.72
N MET A 73 13.21 -4.81 -0.45
CA MET A 73 13.82 -4.07 0.65
C MET A 73 15.34 -3.96 0.57
N TYR A 74 16.01 -5.01 0.10
CA TYR A 74 17.47 -5.05 -0.03
C TYR A 74 18.05 -4.06 -1.07
N TYR A 75 17.22 -3.39 -1.88
CA TYR A 75 17.70 -2.30 -2.74
C TYR A 75 18.11 -1.07 -1.93
N GLU A 76 17.39 -0.81 -0.84
CA GLU A 76 17.58 0.36 0.01
C GLU A 76 18.48 0.05 1.22
N TRP A 77 18.45 -1.20 1.69
CA TRP A 77 19.24 -1.67 2.84
C TRP A 77 20.01 -2.97 2.54
N PRO A 78 20.93 -2.98 1.55
CA PRO A 78 21.67 -4.17 1.15
C PRO A 78 22.60 -4.72 2.24
N GLU A 79 23.01 -3.89 3.19
CA GLU A 79 23.85 -4.25 4.33
C GLU A 79 23.12 -5.01 5.44
N CYS A 80 21.78 -5.10 5.36
CA CYS A 80 20.96 -5.75 6.36
C CYS A 80 20.44 -7.09 5.85
N ASP A 81 20.88 -8.18 6.47
CA ASP A 81 20.45 -9.54 6.14
C ASP A 81 18.92 -9.69 6.25
N GLU A 82 18.29 -8.94 7.16
CA GLU A 82 16.84 -8.92 7.36
C GLU A 82 16.06 -8.49 6.12
N SER A 83 16.66 -7.65 5.27
CA SER A 83 16.04 -7.14 4.03
C SER A 83 15.85 -8.23 2.96
N TYR A 84 16.49 -9.39 3.13
CA TYR A 84 16.43 -10.54 2.23
C TYR A 84 15.46 -11.64 2.69
N LEU A 85 14.80 -11.48 3.84
CA LEU A 85 13.98 -12.54 4.46
C LEU A 85 12.59 -12.73 3.85
N ALA A 86 12.20 -11.92 2.86
CA ALA A 86 10.92 -12.07 2.17
C ALA A 86 10.85 -13.43 1.46
N ASP A 87 9.84 -14.25 1.78
CA ASP A 87 9.69 -15.59 1.21
C ASP A 87 8.38 -15.79 0.41
N SER A 88 8.28 -16.92 -0.27
CA SER A 88 7.09 -17.29 -1.06
C SER A 88 5.85 -17.60 -0.22
N LEU A 89 6.01 -17.79 1.10
CA LEU A 89 4.91 -18.02 2.03
C LEU A 89 4.32 -16.70 2.55
N GLY A 90 4.96 -15.57 2.23
CA GLY A 90 4.49 -14.25 2.62
C GLY A 90 5.09 -13.73 3.92
N ASN A 91 6.09 -14.41 4.49
CA ASN A 91 6.82 -13.87 5.64
C ASN A 91 7.64 -12.68 5.18
N TYR A 92 7.57 -11.58 5.95
CA TYR A 92 8.29 -10.33 5.65
C TYR A 92 8.06 -9.85 4.21
N ALA A 93 6.86 -10.11 3.66
CA ALA A 93 6.46 -9.62 2.36
C ALA A 93 6.23 -8.11 2.45
N GLN A 94 7.19 -7.34 1.92
CA GLN A 94 7.14 -5.90 1.87
C GLN A 94 8.06 -5.38 0.76
N TYR A 95 7.72 -4.21 0.23
CA TYR A 95 8.48 -3.57 -0.85
C TYR A 95 8.30 -2.06 -0.80
N MET A 96 9.25 -1.35 -1.39
CA MET A 96 9.17 0.08 -1.62
C MET A 96 8.50 0.38 -2.97
N ILE A 97 7.67 1.41 -3.01
CA ILE A 97 7.17 2.06 -4.22
C ILE A 97 7.84 3.43 -4.29
N GLY A 98 8.73 3.62 -5.27
CA GLY A 98 9.61 4.79 -5.28
C GLY A 98 10.43 4.87 -3.98
N ASP A 99 10.83 6.08 -3.59
CA ASP A 99 11.72 6.32 -2.44
C ASP A 99 10.98 6.44 -1.10
N ASP A 100 9.66 6.72 -1.16
CA ASP A 100 8.93 7.21 0.00
C ASP A 100 7.91 6.24 0.59
N ILE A 101 7.39 5.27 -0.18
CA ILE A 101 6.27 4.45 0.28
C ILE A 101 6.70 3.00 0.44
N MET A 102 6.59 2.46 1.65
CA MET A 102 6.73 1.04 1.95
C MET A 102 5.34 0.40 2.05
N VAL A 103 5.13 -0.73 1.38
CA VAL A 103 3.87 -1.48 1.42
C VAL A 103 4.13 -2.88 1.93
N SER A 104 3.30 -3.36 2.87
CA SER A 104 3.34 -4.75 3.33
C SER A 104 1.98 -5.43 3.07
N PRO A 105 1.87 -6.20 1.98
CA PRO A 105 0.61 -6.84 1.61
C PRO A 105 0.21 -7.96 2.58
N VAL A 106 -1.08 -8.03 2.90
CA VAL A 106 -1.66 -9.10 3.72
C VAL A 106 -1.95 -10.34 2.87
N VAL A 107 -1.03 -11.29 2.89
CA VAL A 107 -1.11 -12.54 2.12
C VAL A 107 -1.56 -13.75 2.94
N SER A 108 -1.75 -13.59 4.25
CA SER A 108 -2.32 -14.60 5.13
C SER A 108 -3.85 -14.66 5.06
N ARG A 109 -4.43 -15.75 5.58
CA ARG A 109 -5.89 -15.91 5.72
C ARG A 109 -6.38 -15.15 6.95
N LEU A 110 -7.59 -14.59 6.87
CA LEU A 110 -8.26 -14.00 8.04
C LEU A 110 -8.59 -15.12 9.04
N ASN A 111 -8.37 -14.84 10.31
CA ASN A 111 -8.86 -15.68 11.39
C ASN A 111 -10.40 -15.56 11.47
N SER A 112 -11.10 -16.69 11.50
CA SER A 112 -12.57 -16.73 11.49
C SER A 112 -13.21 -16.15 12.74
N SER A 113 -12.49 -16.14 13.87
CA SER A 113 -13.01 -15.65 15.15
C SER A 113 -12.74 -14.17 15.37
N THR A 114 -11.60 -13.66 14.90
CA THR A 114 -11.22 -12.25 15.12
C THR A 114 -11.45 -11.36 13.89
N ALA A 115 -11.68 -11.94 12.71
CA ALA A 115 -11.72 -11.23 11.42
C ALA A 115 -10.45 -10.42 11.12
N LEU A 116 -9.31 -10.82 11.71
CA LEU A 116 -8.00 -10.21 11.50
C LEU A 116 -7.04 -11.21 10.87
N ALA A 117 -6.13 -10.70 10.05
CA ALA A 117 -5.00 -11.42 9.50
C ALA A 117 -3.72 -10.92 10.18
N THR A 118 -2.85 -11.84 10.57
CA THR A 118 -1.54 -11.51 11.11
C THR A 118 -0.51 -11.48 10.00
N LEU A 119 0.42 -10.54 10.09
CA LEU A 119 1.57 -10.46 9.19
C LEU A 119 2.83 -10.08 9.97
N ASN A 120 3.96 -10.59 9.47
CA ASN A 120 5.29 -10.31 9.99
C ASN A 120 5.89 -9.20 9.13
N LEU A 121 6.27 -8.10 9.76
CA LEU A 121 6.89 -6.95 9.10
C LEU A 121 8.31 -6.78 9.65
N TRP A 122 9.26 -6.54 8.77
CA TRP A 122 10.56 -5.99 9.13
C TRP A 122 10.50 -4.47 9.01
N LEU A 123 10.73 -3.75 10.10
CA LEU A 123 10.78 -2.31 10.11
C LEU A 123 12.25 -1.88 9.96
N PRO A 124 12.66 -1.32 8.80
CA PRO A 124 14.05 -0.96 8.56
C PRO A 124 14.54 0.17 9.47
N PRO A 125 15.84 0.52 9.47
CA PRO A 125 16.40 1.65 10.24
C PRO A 125 16.02 3.02 9.65
N ALA A 126 14.73 3.22 9.39
CA ALA A 126 14.17 4.48 8.90
C ALA A 126 12.80 4.75 9.56
N PRO A 127 12.46 6.03 9.81
CA PRO A 127 11.16 6.42 10.34
C PRO A 127 10.08 6.49 9.26
N PHE A 128 8.89 6.00 9.60
CA PHE A 128 7.71 6.05 8.74
C PHE A 128 6.47 6.52 9.50
N VAL A 129 5.44 6.88 8.74
CA VAL A 129 4.09 7.18 9.18
C VAL A 129 3.15 6.19 8.49
N SER A 130 2.36 5.45 9.26
CA SER A 130 1.30 4.59 8.71
C SER A 130 0.25 5.45 8.02
N LEU A 131 -0.08 5.15 6.77
CA LEU A 131 -1.11 5.87 6.02
C LEU A 131 -2.52 5.54 6.54
N ASP A 132 -2.73 4.30 7.01
CA ASP A 132 -4.03 3.85 7.52
C ASP A 132 -4.34 4.46 8.90
N SER A 133 -3.36 4.43 9.81
CA SER A 133 -3.58 4.83 11.21
C SER A 133 -3.05 6.24 11.55
N GLY A 134 -2.24 6.83 10.68
CA GLY A 134 -1.56 8.09 10.94
C GLY A 134 -0.48 8.00 12.03
N TYR A 135 -0.15 6.80 12.52
CA TYR A 135 0.84 6.65 13.58
C TYR A 135 2.26 6.67 13.06
N PHE A 136 3.13 7.36 13.78
CA PHE A 136 4.57 7.29 13.60
C PHE A 136 5.10 5.92 14.05
N ILE A 137 5.95 5.33 13.22
CA ILE A 137 6.52 4.01 13.42
C ILE A 137 8.00 4.08 13.05
N SER A 138 8.86 3.72 13.99
CA SER A 138 10.30 3.62 13.78
C SER A 138 10.84 2.39 14.49
N SER A 139 11.89 1.79 13.91
CA SER A 139 12.60 0.68 14.54
C SER A 139 13.22 1.14 15.85
N GLY A 140 13.69 2.39 15.93
CA GLY A 140 14.49 2.91 17.04
C GLY A 140 15.85 2.22 17.18
N ALA A 141 16.17 1.31 16.27
CA ALA A 141 17.44 0.60 16.21
C ALA A 141 18.38 1.38 15.29
N ALA A 142 19.63 1.55 15.72
CA ALA A 142 20.67 2.14 14.90
C ALA A 142 21.08 1.21 13.74
N ASP A 143 21.03 -0.11 13.98
CA ASP A 143 21.50 -1.12 13.04
C ASP A 143 20.34 -2.00 12.58
N CYS A 144 20.11 -2.05 11.26
CA CYS A 144 19.25 -3.00 10.54
C CYS A 144 17.81 -3.22 11.02
N GLY A 145 17.27 -2.32 11.85
CA GLY A 145 15.85 -2.27 12.14
C GLY A 145 15.36 -3.31 13.14
N LYS A 146 14.08 -3.67 13.08
CA LYS A 146 13.47 -4.69 13.96
C LYS A 146 12.29 -5.39 13.33
N PHE A 147 11.99 -6.60 13.78
CA PHE A 147 10.75 -7.29 13.40
C PHE A 147 9.58 -6.89 14.29
N ILE A 148 8.40 -6.74 13.69
CA ILE A 148 7.14 -6.52 14.38
C ILE A 148 6.05 -7.43 13.82
N HIS A 149 5.03 -7.68 14.63
CA HIS A 149 3.81 -8.35 14.20
C HIS A 149 2.67 -7.34 14.12
N LEU A 150 1.96 -7.36 13.01
CA LEU A 150 0.78 -6.53 12.79
C LEU A 150 -0.46 -7.41 12.64
N ALA A 151 -1.61 -6.83 12.98
CA ALA A 151 -2.90 -7.38 12.66
C ALA A 151 -3.63 -6.41 11.75
N ALA A 152 -4.19 -6.90 10.65
CA ALA A 152 -4.92 -6.11 9.68
C ALA A 152 -6.27 -6.75 9.37
N SER A 153 -7.30 -5.93 9.28
CA SER A 153 -8.63 -6.32 8.83
C SER A 153 -8.68 -6.43 7.31
N ILE A 154 -9.83 -6.86 6.76
CA ILE A 154 -10.03 -6.93 5.31
C ILE A 154 -9.96 -5.57 4.61
N ASN A 155 -10.21 -4.49 5.36
CA ASN A 155 -10.29 -3.11 4.85
C ASN A 155 -8.95 -2.38 4.91
N GLU A 156 -7.92 -2.98 5.50
CA GLU A 156 -6.62 -2.34 5.73
C GLU A 156 -5.54 -2.97 4.85
N VAL A 157 -4.59 -2.13 4.46
CA VAL A 157 -3.37 -2.56 3.77
C VAL A 157 -2.24 -1.77 4.38
N PRO A 158 -1.40 -2.42 5.20
CA PRO A 158 -0.28 -1.73 5.83
C PRO A 158 0.59 -1.00 4.79
N ILE A 159 0.46 0.32 4.78
CA ILE A 159 1.21 1.25 3.94
C ILE A 159 1.86 2.26 4.86
N PHE A 160 3.16 2.47 4.66
CA PHE A 160 3.98 3.32 5.49
C PHE A 160 4.70 4.33 4.61
N VAL A 161 4.53 5.61 4.90
CA VAL A 161 5.15 6.72 4.17
C VAL A 161 6.35 7.22 4.97
N ARG A 162 7.50 7.38 4.32
CA ARG A 162 8.73 7.84 4.96
C ARG A 162 8.50 9.19 5.64
N GLN A 163 9.03 9.35 6.85
CA GLN A 163 8.95 10.65 7.54
C GLN A 163 9.65 11.74 6.71
N GLY A 164 8.96 12.86 6.52
CA GLY A 164 9.43 13.98 5.72
C GLY A 164 9.10 13.88 4.23
N ALA A 165 8.52 12.77 3.77
CA ALA A 165 8.11 12.62 2.38
C ALA A 165 6.94 13.54 2.03
N VAL A 166 6.94 13.99 0.78
CA VAL A 166 5.85 14.74 0.16
C VAL A 166 5.24 13.86 -0.92
N VAL A 167 4.01 13.39 -0.68
CA VAL A 167 3.32 12.48 -1.60
C VAL A 167 2.24 13.26 -2.37
N PRO A 168 2.42 13.49 -3.68
CA PRO A 168 1.38 14.07 -4.52
C PRO A 168 0.25 13.07 -4.77
N MET A 169 -0.97 13.53 -4.56
CA MET A 169 -2.20 12.78 -4.75
C MET A 169 -3.25 13.59 -5.51
N LEU A 170 -4.13 12.90 -6.22
CA LEU A 170 -5.37 13.48 -6.72
C LEU A 170 -6.38 13.64 -5.57
N PRO A 171 -7.26 14.66 -5.61
CA PRO A 171 -8.32 14.89 -4.63
C PRO A 171 -9.48 13.89 -4.80
N VAL A 172 -9.16 12.59 -4.77
CA VAL A 172 -10.13 11.51 -4.83
C VAL A 172 -10.49 11.13 -3.39
N PRO A 173 -11.79 11.08 -3.02
CA PRO A 173 -12.17 10.73 -1.67
C PRO A 173 -11.68 9.32 -1.34
N ILE A 174 -10.79 9.26 -0.35
CA ILE A 174 -10.31 8.01 0.25
C ILE A 174 -11.35 7.59 1.29
N GLY A 175 -11.85 6.35 1.23
CA GLY A 175 -12.95 5.87 2.09
C GLY A 175 -14.36 6.05 1.50
N GLY A 176 -15.39 5.66 2.25
CA GLY A 176 -16.78 5.42 1.79
C GLY A 176 -17.58 6.60 1.23
N ALA A 177 -16.97 7.78 1.05
CA ALA A 177 -17.65 8.95 0.50
C ALA A 177 -18.16 8.73 -0.94
N SER A 178 -19.27 9.41 -1.27
CA SER A 178 -19.88 9.35 -2.61
C SER A 178 -18.95 9.94 -3.66
N VAL A 179 -18.93 9.33 -4.85
CA VAL A 179 -18.20 9.82 -6.04
C VAL A 179 -19.10 10.51 -7.06
N LEU A 180 -20.42 10.55 -6.80
CA LEU A 180 -21.36 11.30 -7.64
C LEU A 180 -20.99 12.79 -7.59
N GLY A 181 -20.61 13.36 -8.73
CA GLY A 181 -20.18 14.75 -8.88
C GLY A 181 -18.66 14.99 -8.82
N LEU A 182 -17.87 14.05 -8.30
CA LEU A 182 -16.40 14.20 -8.18
C LEU A 182 -15.63 13.80 -9.43
N ALA A 183 -16.15 12.84 -10.22
CA ALA A 183 -15.52 12.47 -11.49
C ALA A 183 -15.50 13.65 -12.48
N ALA A 184 -16.53 14.51 -12.44
CA ALA A 184 -16.55 15.76 -13.20
C ALA A 184 -15.54 16.78 -12.66
N ALA A 185 -15.43 16.91 -11.32
CA ALA A 185 -14.49 17.83 -10.67
C ALA A 185 -13.01 17.44 -10.86
N ALA A 186 -12.68 16.15 -10.83
CA ALA A 186 -11.32 15.65 -11.06
C ALA A 186 -10.86 15.80 -12.52
N HIS A 187 -11.80 15.88 -13.48
CA HIS A 187 -11.49 16.18 -14.88
C HIS A 187 -11.38 17.68 -15.16
N SER A 188 -11.99 18.52 -14.32
CA SER A 188 -12.07 19.97 -14.53
C SER A 188 -11.08 20.80 -13.69
N SER A 189 -10.41 20.20 -12.71
CA SER A 189 -9.41 20.87 -11.86
C SER A 189 -8.05 20.21 -12.00
N PRO A 190 -6.98 20.92 -12.43
CA PRO A 190 -5.61 20.40 -12.49
C PRO A 190 -4.97 20.22 -11.11
N ALA A 191 -5.78 20.29 -10.05
CA ALA A 191 -5.29 20.42 -8.70
C ALA A 191 -4.67 19.11 -8.22
N ILE A 192 -3.36 19.18 -7.96
CA ILE A 192 -2.62 18.13 -7.26
C ILE A 192 -2.58 18.55 -5.79
N GLU A 193 -3.08 17.67 -4.92
CA GLU A 193 -2.93 17.79 -3.48
C GLU A 193 -1.61 17.13 -3.07
N PHE A 194 -0.77 17.82 -2.34
CA PHE A 194 0.44 17.21 -1.77
C PHE A 194 0.18 16.93 -0.31
N TYR A 195 0.53 15.74 0.17
CA TYR A 195 0.53 15.43 1.60
C TYR A 195 1.97 15.39 2.09
N LEU A 196 2.30 16.31 3.01
CA LEU A 196 3.55 16.28 3.74
C LEU A 196 3.37 15.46 5.02
N PHE A 197 4.15 14.40 5.18
CA PHE A 197 4.08 13.52 6.35
C PHE A 197 5.19 13.86 7.35
N LEU A 198 4.88 14.68 8.35
CA LEU A 198 5.83 15.05 9.40
C LEU A 198 5.37 14.59 10.77
N TYR A 199 6.27 13.96 11.51
CA TYR A 199 6.11 13.77 12.95
C TYR A 199 6.82 14.91 13.68
N VAL A 200 6.07 15.68 14.48
CA VAL A 200 6.59 16.84 15.24
C VAL A 200 6.09 16.72 16.69
N GLY A 201 7.01 16.50 17.64
CA GLY A 201 6.65 16.30 19.04
C GLY A 201 5.90 14.97 19.25
N ASP A 202 4.70 15.02 19.83
CA ASP A 202 3.91 13.83 20.20
C ASP A 202 2.89 13.40 19.13
N GLY A 203 2.90 13.99 17.94
CA GLY A 203 1.89 13.76 16.91
C GLY A 203 2.38 13.85 15.47
N VAL A 204 1.66 13.17 14.57
CA VAL A 204 1.85 13.31 13.12
C VAL A 204 1.03 14.50 12.64
N VAL A 205 1.72 15.49 12.08
CA VAL A 205 1.12 16.58 11.34
C VAL A 205 1.19 16.21 9.86
N SER A 206 0.01 15.97 9.28
CA SER A 206 -0.13 15.97 7.82
C SER A 206 -0.72 17.31 7.39
N GLY A 207 -0.05 17.96 6.45
CA GLY A 207 -0.49 19.23 5.86
C GLY A 207 -0.44 19.10 4.36
N GLY A 208 -1.44 19.67 3.68
CA GLY A 208 -1.48 19.66 2.24
C GLY A 208 -1.76 21.01 1.62
N GLY A 209 -1.24 21.17 0.40
CA GLY A 209 -1.43 22.35 -0.43
C GLY A 209 -1.88 21.93 -1.82
N MET A 210 -2.61 22.82 -2.48
CA MET A 210 -3.02 22.67 -3.87
C MET A 210 -1.99 23.35 -4.76
N VAL A 211 -1.50 22.65 -5.78
CA VAL A 211 -0.77 23.28 -6.89
C VAL A 211 -1.72 23.34 -8.08
N TYR A 212 -1.94 24.55 -8.60
CA TYR A 212 -2.79 24.85 -9.75
C TYR A 212 -1.97 24.91 -11.04
#